data_AF-A0A1H7IMB3-F1
#
_entry.id   AF-A0A1H7IMB3-F1
#
_cell.length_a   1.000
_cell.length_b   1.000
_cell.length_c   1.000
_cell.angle_alpha   90.00
_cell.angle_beta   90.00
_cell.angle_gamma   90.00
#
_symmetry.space_group_name_H-M   'P 1'
#
loop_
_entity.id
_entity.type
_entity.pdbx_description
1 polymer ?
#
loop_
_entity_poly.entity_id
_entity_poly.type
_entity_poly.pdbx_seq_one_letter_code
_entity_poly.pdbx_strand_id
1 'polypeptide(L)' 'MGKPWFQLKELAEKHNIVALSSNYSLYDDMSNQFIAILRDYSPNGETYSIDDSFLSLNGLSKLGPTATDMG' A
#
# COMPACT_ATOMS: atom_id res chain seq x y z
N MET A 1 -14.52 5.53 3.67
CA MET A 1 -15.26 4.64 4.61
C MET A 1 -16.02 3.60 3.80
N GLY A 2 -15.95 2.33 4.21
CA GLY A 2 -16.60 1.22 3.49
C GLY A 2 -18.13 1.22 3.61
N LYS A 3 -18.78 0.37 2.82
CA LYS A 3 -20.24 0.17 2.85
C LYS A 3 -20.57 -1.09 3.67
N PRO A 4 -21.58 -1.07 4.56
CA PRO A 4 -22.00 -2.27 5.29
C PRO A 4 -22.35 -3.43 4.34
N TRP A 5 -21.90 -4.64 4.67
CA TRP A 5 -22.04 -5.82 3.80
C TRP A 5 -23.49 -6.08 3.37
N PHE A 6 -24.46 -5.94 4.27
CA PHE A 6 -25.87 -6.20 3.96
C PHE A 6 -26.43 -5.27 2.87
N GLN A 7 -25.85 -4.09 2.67
CA GLN A 7 -26.22 -3.15 1.60
C GLN A 7 -25.63 -3.52 0.23
N LEU A 8 -24.74 -4.51 0.19
CA LEU A 8 -24.08 -4.99 -1.02
C LEU A 8 -24.66 -6.31 -1.54
N LYS A 9 -25.68 -6.87 -0.88
CA LYS A 9 -26.20 -8.22 -1.17
C LYS A 9 -26.55 -8.41 -2.66
N GLU A 10 -27.36 -7.52 -3.24
CA GLU A 10 -27.76 -7.61 -4.66
C GLU A 10 -26.56 -7.50 -5.61
N LEU A 11 -25.61 -6.62 -5.28
CA LEU A 11 -24.39 -6.45 -6.07
C LEU A 11 -23.50 -7.70 -5.99
N ALA A 12 -23.40 -8.28 -4.79
CA ALA A 12 -22.61 -9.48 -4.56
C ALA A 12 -23.17 -10.68 -5.32
N GLU A 13 -24.49 -10.88 -5.31
CA GLU A 13 -25.17 -11.92 -6.10
C GLU A 13 -24.99 -11.69 -7.61
N LYS A 14 -25.21 -10.45 -8.08
CA LYS A 14 -25.10 -10.10 -9.51
C LYS A 14 -23.70 -10.32 -10.09
N HIS A 15 -22.66 -10.04 -9.30
CA HIS A 15 -21.27 -10.06 -9.76
C HIS A 15 -20.46 -11.22 -9.19
N ASN A 16 -21.09 -12.18 -8.51
CA ASN A 16 -20.43 -13.32 -7.84
C ASN A 16 -19.29 -12.87 -6.91
N ILE A 17 -19.53 -11.82 -6.11
CA ILE A 17 -18.54 -11.28 -5.17
C ILE A 17 -18.38 -12.25 -4.00
N VAL A 18 -17.14 -12.60 -3.69
CA VAL A 18 -16.79 -13.44 -2.54
C VAL A 18 -16.43 -12.55 -1.35
N ALA A 19 -17.14 -12.73 -0.24
CA ALA A 19 -16.75 -12.12 1.03
C ALA A 19 -15.71 -12.99 1.74
N LEU A 20 -14.60 -12.38 2.12
CA LEU A 20 -13.55 -13.00 2.92
C LEU A 20 -13.39 -12.22 4.22
N SER A 21 -13.19 -12.93 5.33
CA SER A 21 -12.81 -12.30 6.60
C SER A 21 -11.38 -11.75 6.49
N SER A 22 -11.16 -10.58 7.09
CA SER A 22 -9.83 -9.99 7.17
C SER A 22 -8.87 -10.88 7.98
N ASN A 23 -7.66 -11.10 7.46
CA ASN A 23 -6.56 -11.75 8.19
C ASN A 23 -5.50 -10.71 8.55
N TYR A 24 -5.69 -10.02 9.68
CA TYR A 24 -4.83 -8.93 10.10
C TYR A 24 -3.37 -9.34 10.32
N SER A 25 -3.12 -10.52 10.90
CA SER A 25 -1.76 -11.01 11.14
C SER A 25 -1.00 -11.27 9.84
N LEU A 26 -1.69 -11.80 8.81
CA LEU A 26 -1.08 -11.98 7.49
C LEU A 26 -0.73 -10.63 6.86
N TYR A 27 -1.64 -9.66 6.91
CA TYR A 27 -1.40 -8.35 6.31
C TYR A 27 -0.31 -7.56 7.05
N ASP A 28 -0.22 -7.68 8.37
CA ASP A 28 0.84 -7.08 9.18
C ASP A 28 2.21 -7.66 8.84
N ASP A 29 2.32 -8.98 8.72
CA ASP A 29 3.56 -9.64 8.30
C ASP A 29 3.98 -9.23 6.88
N MET A 30 3.04 -9.18 5.94
CA MET A 30 3.29 -8.68 4.58
C MET A 30 3.79 -7.22 4.58
N SER A 31 3.19 -6.37 5.42
CA SER A 31 3.64 -4.98 5.58
C SER A 31 5.06 -4.91 6.09
N ASN A 32 5.39 -5.65 7.15
CA ASN A 32 6.73 -5.68 7.73
C ASN A 32 7.79 -6.11 6.71
N GLN A 33 7.47 -7.12 5.88
CA GLN A 33 8.34 -7.56 4.78
C GLN A 33 8.52 -6.46 3.72
N PHE A 34 7.43 -5.79 3.32
CA PHE A 34 7.49 -4.68 2.37
C PHE A 34 8.37 -3.52 2.89
N ILE A 35 8.14 -3.09 4.13
CA ILE A 35 8.94 -2.03 4.77
C ILE A 35 10.41 -2.41 4.90
N ALA A 36 10.71 -3.67 5.23
CA ALA A 36 12.09 -4.16 5.31
C ALA A 36 12.81 -3.99 3.97
N ILE A 37 12.16 -4.31 2.84
CA ILE A 37 12.72 -4.11 1.51
C ILE A 37 12.94 -2.61 1.23
N LEU A 38 11.98 -1.74 1.57
CA LEU A 38 12.11 -0.30 1.32
C LEU A 38 13.30 0.33 2.06
N ARG A 39 13.60 -0.15 3.27
CA ARG A 39 14.74 0.33 4.08
C ARG A 39 16.10 0.09 3.42
N ASP A 40 16.22 -0.91 2.56
CA ASP A 40 17.45 -1.18 1.81
C ASP A 40 17.71 -0.11 0.74
N TYR A 41 16.66 0.55 0.22
CA TYR A 41 16.76 1.57 -0.82
C TYR A 41 16.78 3.00 -0.28
N SER A 42 16.10 3.23 0.85
CA SER A 42 16.09 4.54 1.51
C SER A 42 16.10 4.33 3.03
N PRO A 43 17.24 4.59 3.70
CA PRO A 43 17.31 4.49 5.16
C PRO A 43 16.45 5.58 5.84
N ASN A 44 16.14 6.66 5.13
CA ASN A 44 15.31 7.76 5.61
C ASN A 44 13.89 7.59 5.07
N GLY A 45 13.06 6.84 5.79
CA GLY A 45 11.67 6.62 5.45
C GLY A 45 10.77 6.53 6.68
N GLU A 46 9.49 6.81 6.50
CA GLU A 46 8.46 6.77 7.54
C GLU A 46 7.29 5.91 7.08
N THR A 47 6.92 4.92 7.88
CA THR A 47 5.72 4.11 7.66
C THR A 47 4.49 4.91 8.09
N TYR A 48 3.60 5.21 7.14
CA TYR A 48 2.41 6.02 7.39
C TYR A 48 1.18 5.15 7.70
N SER A 49 1.03 4.04 7.00
CA SER A 49 0.00 3.02 7.23
C SER A 49 0.56 1.61 6.98
N ILE A 50 -0.30 0.59 7.05
CA ILE A 50 0.07 -0.80 6.75
C ILE A 50 0.48 -0.99 5.27
N ASP A 51 0.04 -0.13 4.37
CA ASP A 51 0.27 -0.20 2.92
C ASP A 51 0.94 1.06 2.33
N ASP A 52 1.16 2.10 3.14
CA ASP A 52 1.75 3.37 2.70
C ASP A 52 3.02 3.75 3.48
N SER A 53 4.01 4.28 2.78
CA SER A 53 5.23 4.81 3.38
C SER A 53 5.81 5.98 2.59
N PHE A 54 6.41 6.93 3.30
CA PHE A 54 7.18 8.02 2.72
C PHE A 54 8.66 7.66 2.71
N LEU A 55 9.34 7.89 1.59
CA LEU A 55 10.76 7.64 1.43
C LEU A 55 11.48 8.91 0.95
N SER A 56 12.62 9.19 1.54
CA SER A 56 13.51 10.24 1.05
C SER A 56 14.31 9.73 -0.12
N LEU A 57 14.16 10.39 -1.27
CA LEU A 57 14.96 10.07 -2.47
C LEU A 57 16.23 10.93 -2.56
N ASN A 58 16.64 11.56 -1.46
CA ASN A 58 17.84 12.39 -1.42
C ASN A 58 19.06 11.54 -1.82
N GLY A 59 19.82 12.02 -2.82
CA GLY A 59 20.97 11.29 -3.37
C GLY A 59 20.66 10.42 -4.60
N LEU A 60 19.38 10.25 -4.96
CA LEU A 60 18.95 9.54 -6.18
C LEU A 60 18.77 10.47 -7.40
N SER A 61 19.20 11.73 -7.30
CA SER A 61 19.05 12.78 -8.33
C SER A 61 19.72 12.48 -9.68
N LYS A 62 20.51 11.40 -9.76
CA LYS A 62 21.19 10.96 -10.99
C LYS A 62 20.56 9.74 -11.67
N LEU A 63 19.50 9.15 -11.08
CA LEU A 63 18.93 7.89 -11.57
C LEU A 63 17.84 8.07 -12.65
N GLY A 64 17.40 9.30 -12.90
CA GLY A 64 16.45 9.63 -13.95
C GLY A 64 16.02 11.08 -13.88
N PRO A 65 15.26 11.58 -14.88
CA PRO A 65 14.67 12.91 -14.81
C PRO A 65 13.78 12.99 -13.56
N THR A 66 13.94 14.05 -12.79
CA THR A 66 13.04 14.34 -11.66
C THR A 66 11.67 14.77 -12.18
N ALA A 67 10.64 14.71 -11.34
CA ALA A 67 9.31 15.23 -11.71
C ALA A 67 9.37 16.69 -12.18
N THR A 68 10.31 17.49 -11.63
CA THR A 68 10.59 18.87 -12.07
C THR A 68 11.20 18.93 -13.48
N ASP A 69 11.92 17.90 -13.91
CA ASP A 69 12.47 17.80 -15.27
C ASP A 69 11.42 17.35 -16.30
N MET A 70 10.29 16.79 -15.85
CA MET A 70 9.23 16.25 -16.72
C MET A 70 8.07 17.22 -17.00
N GLY A 71 8.07 18.42 -16.39
CA GLY A 71 7.07 19.47 -16.61
C GLY A 71 6.01 19.54 -15.51
#